data_AF-A0A024TLF1-F1
#
_entry.id   AF-A0A024TLF1-F1
#
_cell.length_a   1.000
_cell.length_b   1.000
_cell.length_c   1.000
_cell.angle_alpha   90.00
_cell.angle_beta   90.00
_cell.angle_gamma   90.00
#
_symmetry.space_group_name_H-M   'P 1'
#
loop_
_entity.id
_entity.type
_entity.pdbx_description
1 polymer ?
#
loop_
_entity_poly.entity_id
_entity_poly.type
_entity_poly.pdbx_seq_one_letter_code
_entity_poly.pdbx_strand_id
1 'polypeptide(L)'
;MGKNGSDVAPEVADSFLMADNFSPIVHGVEQGRLTLDNHNHMLARLSIQNLPGRAQHAAAQSTSQMRSIGIELGPAISVATIPGNRLRSRATRPNRTLPVNP
;
A
#
# COMPACT_ATOMS: atom_id res chain seq x y z
N MET A 1 -22.96 5.93 8.52
CA MET A 1 -22.92 6.88 9.64
C MET A 1 -23.14 6.11 10.92
N GLY A 2 -22.38 6.40 11.96
CA GLY A 2 -22.38 5.67 13.22
C GLY A 2 -23.47 6.10 14.21
N LYS A 3 -24.02 7.33 14.11
CA LYS A 3 -25.09 7.79 15.02
C LYS A 3 -26.41 8.00 14.30
N ASN A 4 -26.37 8.58 13.11
CA ASN A 4 -27.53 8.96 12.31
C ASN A 4 -27.75 7.97 11.14
N GLY A 5 -26.98 6.89 11.07
CA GLY A 5 -27.17 5.83 10.09
C GLY A 5 -28.22 4.82 10.54
N SER A 6 -28.79 4.08 9.59
CA SER A 6 -29.57 2.87 9.90
C SER A 6 -28.69 1.85 10.60
N ASP A 7 -29.24 1.09 11.53
CA ASP A 7 -28.53 0.01 12.25
C ASP A 7 -27.95 -1.06 11.31
N VAL A 8 -28.50 -1.20 10.10
CA VAL A 8 -28.00 -2.11 9.05
C VAL A 8 -26.81 -1.52 8.29
N ALA A 9 -26.66 -0.19 8.25
CA ALA A 9 -25.66 0.46 7.42
C ALA A 9 -24.20 0.18 7.84
N PRO A 10 -23.84 0.07 9.14
CA PRO A 10 -22.49 -0.32 9.54
C PRO A 10 -22.12 -1.76 9.16
N GLU A 11 -23.09 -2.68 9.07
CA GLU A 11 -22.84 -4.09 8.75
C GLU A 11 -22.47 -4.29 7.28
N VAL A 12 -23.00 -3.45 6.39
CA VAL A 12 -22.78 -3.55 4.94
C VAL A 12 -21.66 -2.63 4.44
N ALA A 13 -21.24 -1.65 5.25
CA ALA A 13 -20.23 -0.68 4.84
C ALA A 13 -18.80 -1.18 5.16
N ASP A 14 -17.89 -1.04 4.19
CA ASP A 14 -16.45 -1.30 4.40
C ASP A 14 -15.80 -0.31 5.39
N SER A 15 -16.44 0.82 5.64
CA SER A 15 -15.99 1.86 6.56
C SER A 15 -17.18 2.67 7.06
N PHE A 16 -17.20 3.02 8.35
CA PHE A 16 -18.24 3.85 8.93
C PHE A 16 -17.66 4.96 9.81
N LEU A 17 -18.35 6.10 9.85
CA LEU A 17 -17.95 7.26 10.63
C LEU A 17 -18.58 7.19 12.02
N MET A 18 -17.81 6.80 13.04
CA MET A 18 -18.32 6.65 14.42
C MET A 18 -18.99 7.91 14.99
N ALA A 19 -18.48 9.09 14.64
CA ALA A 19 -18.95 10.37 15.15
C ALA A 19 -19.80 11.17 14.14
N ASP A 20 -20.10 10.61 12.97
CA ASP A 20 -20.77 11.31 11.85
C ASP A 20 -20.11 12.61 11.40
N ASN A 21 -18.81 12.72 11.66
CA ASN A 21 -17.97 13.77 11.10
C ASN A 21 -17.42 13.32 9.74
N PHE A 22 -17.50 14.16 8.71
CA PHE A 22 -16.97 13.88 7.37
C PHE A 22 -15.47 14.18 7.21
N SER A 23 -14.83 14.84 8.19
CA SER A 23 -13.38 15.11 8.20
C SER A 23 -12.50 13.85 7.99
N PRO A 24 -12.80 12.68 8.59
CA PRO A 24 -12.05 11.44 8.36
C PRO A 24 -12.09 10.95 6.92
N ILE A 25 -13.04 11.36 6.07
CA ILE A 25 -13.03 11.00 4.65
C ILE A 25 -11.87 11.71 3.95
N VAL A 26 -11.69 13.00 4.20
CA VAL A 26 -10.59 13.78 3.62
C VAL A 26 -9.24 13.21 4.06
N HIS A 27 -9.14 12.87 5.35
CA HIS A 27 -7.95 12.23 5.89
C HIS A 27 -7.75 10.81 5.32
N GLY A 28 -8.80 10.02 5.18
CA GLY A 28 -8.75 8.67 4.62
C GLY A 28 -8.28 8.66 3.16
N VAL A 29 -8.74 9.62 2.34
CA VAL A 29 -8.25 9.81 0.96
C VAL A 29 -6.76 10.16 0.94
N GLU A 30 -6.31 11.03 1.82
CA GLU A 30 -4.89 11.37 1.93
C GLU A 30 -4.04 10.16 2.34
N GLN A 31 -4.47 9.40 3.36
CA GLN A 31 -3.79 8.20 3.83
C GLN A 31 -3.79 7.07 2.78
N GLY A 32 -4.88 6.90 2.03
CA GLY A 32 -4.96 5.92 0.94
C GLY A 32 -3.96 6.21 -0.17
N ARG A 33 -3.80 7.48 -0.55
CA ARG A 33 -2.81 7.91 -1.55
C ARG A 33 -1.38 7.71 -1.05
N LEU A 34 -1.12 8.11 0.19
CA LEU A 34 0.19 7.94 0.82
C LEU A 34 0.60 6.47 0.89
N THR A 35 -0.32 5.62 1.38
CA THR A 35 -0.11 4.17 1.49
C THR A 35 0.18 3.55 0.12
N LEU A 36 -0.54 3.95 -0.93
CA LEU A 36 -0.31 3.43 -2.28
C LEU A 36 1.07 3.81 -2.83
N ASP A 37 1.48 5.07 -2.68
CA ASP A 37 2.78 5.53 -3.15
C ASP A 37 3.90 4.80 -2.38
N ASN A 38 3.77 4.71 -1.05
CA ASN A 38 4.74 4.03 -0.21
C ASN A 38 4.78 2.51 -0.46
N HIS A 39 3.64 1.87 -0.76
CA HIS A 39 3.58 0.46 -1.12
C HIS A 39 4.35 0.18 -2.41
N ASN A 40 4.22 1.02 -3.44
CA ASN A 40 4.98 0.87 -4.67
C ASN A 40 6.50 1.03 -4.42
N HIS A 41 6.90 1.93 -3.53
CA HIS A 41 8.31 2.08 -3.15
C HIS A 41 8.83 0.86 -2.38
N MET A 42 8.05 0.30 -1.45
CA MET A 42 8.39 -0.94 -0.75
C MET A 42 8.60 -2.10 -1.72
N LEU A 43 7.65 -2.31 -2.63
CA LEU A 43 7.74 -3.36 -3.66
C LEU A 43 8.93 -3.14 -4.59
N ALA A 44 9.19 -1.89 -5.00
CA ALA A 44 10.35 -1.57 -5.82
C ALA A 44 11.66 -1.96 -5.12
N ARG A 45 11.84 -1.63 -3.84
CA ARG A 45 13.03 -2.00 -3.07
C ARG A 45 13.21 -3.52 -2.98
N LEU A 46 12.14 -4.24 -2.65
CA LEU A 46 12.18 -5.70 -2.59
C LEU A 46 12.49 -6.32 -3.97
N SER A 47 11.94 -5.76 -5.06
CA SER A 47 12.16 -6.28 -6.41
C SER A 47 13.59 -6.03 -6.93
N ILE A 48 14.18 -4.86 -6.65
CA ILE A 48 15.55 -4.52 -7.06
C ILE A 48 16.55 -5.42 -6.35
N GLN A 49 16.32 -5.77 -5.09
CA GLN A 49 17.18 -6.69 -4.34
C GLN A 49 17.17 -8.12 -4.91
N ASN A 50 16.09 -8.52 -5.60
CA ASN A 50 16.02 -9.79 -6.31
C ASN A 50 16.65 -9.77 -7.72
N LEU A 51 17.08 -8.59 -8.23
CA LEU A 51 17.63 -8.43 -9.58
C LEU A 51 19.11 -8.85 -9.73
N PRO A 52 20.04 -8.49 -8.81
CA PRO A 52 21.34 -9.16 -8.73
C PRO A 52 21.19 -10.66 -8.42
N GLY A 53 20.04 -11.01 -7.83
CA GLY A 53 19.51 -12.32 -7.46
C GLY A 53 19.31 -13.36 -8.59
N ARG A 54 19.38 -12.98 -9.88
CA ARG A 54 19.17 -13.95 -10.98
C ARG A 54 20.39 -14.18 -11.86
N ALA A 55 21.29 -13.21 -11.96
CA ALA A 55 22.53 -13.36 -12.73
C ALA A 55 23.64 -14.07 -11.93
N GLN A 56 23.66 -13.93 -10.59
CA GLN A 56 24.71 -14.47 -9.72
C GLN A 56 24.33 -15.81 -9.05
N HIS A 57 23.10 -16.28 -9.24
CA HIS A 57 22.54 -17.38 -8.45
C HIS A 57 22.27 -18.68 -9.19
N ALA A 58 22.54 -18.73 -10.49
CA ALA A 58 22.59 -20.02 -11.19
C ALA A 58 23.72 -20.93 -10.65
N ALA A 59 24.66 -20.43 -9.83
CA ALA A 59 25.81 -21.21 -9.36
C ALA A 59 26.12 -21.19 -7.84
N ALA A 60 25.50 -20.34 -7.01
CA ALA A 60 26.03 -20.14 -5.64
C ALA A 60 25.03 -19.96 -4.47
N GLN A 61 23.72 -20.09 -4.67
CA GLN A 61 22.75 -19.71 -3.63
C GLN A 61 22.36 -20.88 -2.70
N SER A 62 23.18 -21.13 -1.69
CA SER A 62 22.81 -21.95 -0.53
C SER A 62 21.63 -21.32 0.21
N THR A 63 20.75 -22.16 0.76
CA THR A 63 19.54 -21.87 1.56
C THR A 63 19.68 -20.86 2.72
N SER A 64 20.90 -20.38 3.01
CA SER A 64 21.18 -19.32 3.98
C SER A 64 20.85 -17.90 3.47
N GLN A 65 20.95 -17.63 2.16
CA GLN A 65 20.60 -16.30 1.61
C GLN A 65 19.08 -16.04 1.58
N MET A 66 18.24 -17.08 1.56
CA MET A 66 16.80 -16.90 1.77
C MET A 66 16.46 -16.41 3.18
N ARG A 67 17.29 -16.73 4.19
CA ARG A 67 17.07 -16.28 5.58
C ARG A 67 17.55 -14.85 5.83
N SER A 68 18.43 -14.30 5.00
CA SER A 68 18.84 -12.88 5.11
C SER A 68 17.79 -11.89 4.61
N ILE A 69 16.75 -12.35 3.90
CA ILE A 69 15.59 -11.52 3.49
C ILE A 69 14.91 -10.90 4.72
N GLY A 70 14.94 -11.56 5.89
CA GLY A 70 14.37 -11.03 7.13
C GLY A 70 15.02 -9.73 7.62
N ILE A 71 16.29 -9.46 7.26
CA ILE A 71 17.01 -8.24 7.64
C ILE A 71 16.54 -7.04 6.78
N GLU A 72 16.06 -7.29 5.56
CA GLU A 72 15.62 -6.25 4.62
C GLU A 72 14.15 -5.85 4.80
N LEU A 73 13.36 -6.64 5.55
CA LEU A 73 11.98 -6.29 5.88
C LEU A 73 11.88 -5.03 6.73
N GLY A 74 12.77 -4.83 7.71
CA GLY A 74 12.78 -3.64 8.56
C GLY A 74 12.95 -2.34 7.75
N PRO A 75 14.01 -2.24 6.92
CA PRO A 75 14.20 -1.10 6.02
C PRO A 75 13.09 -0.93 4.98
N ALA A 76 12.52 -2.01 4.45
CA ALA A 76 11.41 -1.93 3.50
C ALA A 76 10.15 -1.37 4.17
N ILE A 77 9.76 -1.88 5.34
CA ILE A 77 8.60 -1.40 6.11
C ILE A 77 8.80 0.07 6.53
N SER A 78 10.02 0.50 6.81
CA SER A 78 10.32 1.91 7.11
C SER A 78 10.01 2.86 5.93
N VAL A 79 10.06 2.38 4.69
CA VAL A 79 9.63 3.17 3.52
C VAL A 79 8.10 3.36 3.50
N ALA A 80 7.34 2.51 4.22
CA ALA A 80 5.89 2.66 4.38
C ALA A 80 5.47 3.96 5.10
N THR A 81 6.37 4.56 5.88
CA THR A 81 6.07 5.70 6.77
C THR A 81 6.57 7.05 6.26
N ILE A 82 7.13 7.10 5.04
CA ILE A 82 7.61 8.36 4.44
C ILE A 82 6.42 9.31 4.25
N PRO A 83 6.51 10.59 4.67
CA PRO A 83 5.44 11.57 4.47
C PRO A 83 5.32 11.97 2.99
N GLY A 84 4.09 12.17 2.52
CA GLY A 84 3.81 12.54 1.13
C GLY A 84 3.68 14.05 0.94
N ASN A 85 4.22 14.56 -0.17
CA ASN A 85 4.06 15.97 -0.55
C ASN A 85 2.81 16.17 -1.43
N ARG A 86 1.97 17.16 -1.07
CA ARG A 86 0.87 17.68 -1.92
C ARG A 86 -0.16 16.64 -2.42
N LEU A 87 -0.37 15.55 -1.69
CA LEU A 87 -1.28 14.44 -2.07
C LEU A 87 -2.71 14.89 -2.37
N ARG A 88 -3.22 15.87 -1.61
CA ARG A 88 -4.59 16.38 -1.73
C ARG A 88 -4.85 17.15 -3.02
N SER A 89 -3.81 17.78 -3.59
CA SER A 89 -3.93 18.64 -4.79
C SER A 89 -3.81 17.89 -6.11
N ARG A 90 -3.45 16.60 -6.05
CA ARG A 90 -3.15 15.78 -7.23
C ARG A 90 -4.44 15.10 -7.71
N ALA A 91 -4.62 14.97 -9.02
CA ALA A 91 -5.77 14.26 -9.59
C ALA A 91 -5.86 12.81 -9.07
N THR A 92 -7.06 12.23 -9.08
CA THR A 92 -7.26 10.80 -8.79
C THR A 92 -6.49 9.95 -9.80
N ARG A 93 -5.90 8.85 -9.34
CA ARG A 93 -5.16 7.95 -10.22
C ARG A 93 -6.15 7.27 -11.18
N PRO A 94 -5.90 7.24 -12.49
CA PRO A 94 -6.76 6.52 -13.42
C PRO A 94 -6.75 5.03 -13.09
N ASN A 95 -7.93 4.41 -13.09
CA ASN A 95 -8.03 2.96 -12.94
C ASN A 95 -7.59 2.31 -14.26
N ARG A 96 -6.51 1.52 -14.22
CA ARG A 96 -6.12 0.68 -15.36
C ARG A 96 -6.99 -0.58 -15.29
N THR A 97 -8.21 -0.51 -15.81
CA THR A 97 -9.03 -1.70 -16.05
C THR A 97 -8.26 -2.60 -17.01
N LEU A 98 -8.02 -3.86 -16.63
CA LEU A 98 -7.51 -4.86 -17.55
C LEU A 98 -8.48 -4.95 -18.74
N PRO A 99 -8.00 -5.13 -19.98
CA PRO A 99 -8.89 -5.37 -21.11
C PRO A 99 -9.72 -6.60 -20.80
N VAL A 100 -11.03 -6.41 -20.68
CA VAL A 100 -11.99 -7.52 -20.69
C VAL A 100 -12.05 -7.96 -22.14
N ASN A 101 -11.39 -9.08 -22.46
CA ASN A 101 -11.60 -9.72 -23.75
C ASN A 101 -13.07 -10.15 -23.83
N PRO A 102 -13.78 -9.84 -24.93
CA PRO A 102 -15.16 -10.26 -25.13
C PRO A 102 -15.28 -11.78 -25.23
#